data_AF-A0A5S4GD61-F1
#
_entry.id   AF-A0A5S4GD61-F1
#
_cell.length_a   1.000
_cell.length_b   1.000
_cell.length_c   1.000
_cell.angle_alpha   90.00
_cell.angle_beta   90.00
_cell.angle_gamma   90.00
#
_symmetry.space_group_name_H-M   'P 1'
#
loop_
_entity.id
_entity.type
_entity.pdbx_description
1 polymer ?
#
loop_
_entity_poly.entity_id
_entity_poly.type
_entity_poly.pdbx_seq_one_letter_code
_entity_poly.pdbx_strand_id
1 'polypeptide(L)'
;MAAGRHRPRGGGPAVSTMAGTVSVLLGIDDDAELARVTAGAEAIARALPGPARLGIAAGTGALDALARLAVGRPIDRLDAGRRDALCALLAARPAAARVIEAVKAPLLLAAGTGLLPGPPEPGGLVRPDAALDCTPSAGWPACATADAVVVGSGAGGAMAARTLARRGLSVVVLEEGRRFTAAEFRERRPLDRFLDLYRDGGTAVALGRPPVLLPEGRAVGGTTVVNSGTCYRTPGRVLRRWASLGVPVEDFGAHLDEVEATLRVARQPVGPLGRNGLLALAGAERLGWRAAPLRRNAPGCMGSAQCAVGCPHNAKYGVHLNALPQACEAGARIVTHARVERILVERGTATGVRARRPDGTAFEILAPRIVVAAGATQTPLLLRRSGLGGHPELGRGMAVHPATNMAGRFAEPVESWRGVMQSVGIEELHGDGVLIEATATPPGMTSFPLPGIGRRLRGELAGAHRLAVLGAMIADAPSGRVLGARRRALLRYDLAPRDAGRLRRAMTAMGRVLFAAGAEEVLTGLARDPVVRDEDQLVRAVAAAAPADLHLAGFHPTGTARLGAAAAAAPVDPAGRLRGVRGVHVADASVLPTCPEVNPQLTIMAMASRIAAGIA
;
A
#
# COMPACT_ATOMS: atom_id res chain seq x y z
N MET A 1 18.79 3.31 -72.16
CA MET A 1 17.79 3.59 -71.09
C MET A 1 17.94 2.56 -69.99
N ALA A 2 18.34 2.96 -68.78
CA ALA A 2 17.99 2.30 -67.51
C ALA A 2 18.72 3.02 -66.36
N ALA A 3 18.11 4.06 -65.81
CA ALA A 3 18.53 4.67 -64.55
C ALA A 3 17.96 3.84 -63.38
N GLY A 4 18.82 3.07 -62.72
CA GLY A 4 18.48 2.34 -61.49
C GLY A 4 18.40 3.30 -60.31
N ARG A 5 17.18 3.56 -59.83
CA ARG A 5 16.92 4.33 -58.59
C ARG A 5 17.35 3.52 -57.36
N HIS A 6 18.31 4.06 -56.63
CA HIS A 6 18.67 3.63 -55.28
C HIS A 6 17.51 3.96 -54.31
N ARG A 7 16.88 2.95 -53.70
CA ARG A 7 16.02 3.12 -52.52
C ARG A 7 16.89 2.96 -51.26
N PRO A 8 16.92 3.89 -50.32
CA PRO A 8 17.55 3.64 -49.04
C PRO A 8 16.67 2.66 -48.24
N ARG A 9 17.22 1.49 -47.94
CA ARG A 9 16.72 0.59 -46.88
C ARG A 9 17.10 1.22 -45.54
N GLY A 10 16.10 1.55 -44.72
CA GLY A 10 16.28 2.10 -43.39
C GLY A 10 15.00 2.05 -42.57
N GLY A 11 14.38 0.87 -42.50
CA GLY A 11 13.27 0.59 -41.60
C GLY A 11 13.79 -0.22 -40.41
N GLY A 12 14.26 0.46 -39.36
CA GLY A 12 14.41 -0.16 -38.05
C GLY A 12 13.05 -0.64 -37.53
N PRO A 13 13.01 -1.58 -36.56
CA PRO A 13 11.76 -2.10 -36.02
C PRO A 13 10.88 -0.95 -35.53
N ALA A 14 9.60 -0.98 -35.87
CA ALA A 14 8.63 0.01 -35.40
C ALA A 14 8.55 -0.07 -33.86
N VAL A 15 9.01 0.99 -33.21
CA VAL A 15 8.98 1.15 -31.75
C VAL A 15 7.51 1.39 -31.34
N SER A 16 7.03 0.74 -30.28
CA SER A 16 5.62 0.88 -29.86
C SER A 16 5.34 2.30 -29.33
N THR A 17 4.09 2.77 -29.42
CA THR A 17 3.68 4.07 -28.82
C THR A 17 4.00 4.15 -27.32
N MET A 18 3.99 3.01 -26.61
CA MET A 18 4.42 2.93 -25.21
C MET A 18 5.90 3.25 -25.06
N ALA A 19 6.78 2.66 -25.88
CA ALA A 19 8.20 2.96 -25.85
C ALA A 19 8.50 4.42 -26.20
N GLY A 20 7.82 5.01 -27.19
CA GLY A 20 7.93 6.45 -27.45
C GLY A 20 7.49 7.30 -26.25
N THR A 21 6.42 6.90 -25.56
CA THR A 21 5.96 7.58 -24.33
C THR A 21 6.99 7.46 -23.20
N VAL A 22 7.58 6.28 -23.00
CA VAL A 22 8.63 6.04 -21.99
C VAL A 22 9.84 6.92 -22.28
N SER A 23 10.34 6.92 -23.52
CA SER A 23 11.49 7.74 -23.92
C SER A 23 11.23 9.23 -23.69
N VAL A 24 10.05 9.75 -24.07
CA VAL A 24 9.68 11.15 -23.86
C VAL A 24 9.53 11.51 -22.39
N LEU A 25 8.73 10.76 -21.63
CA LEU A 25 8.39 11.16 -20.26
C LEU A 25 9.55 10.91 -19.28
N LEU A 26 10.33 9.85 -19.47
CA LEU A 26 11.45 9.50 -18.59
C LEU A 26 12.82 9.97 -19.10
N GLY A 27 12.92 10.48 -20.33
CA GLY A 27 14.18 10.91 -20.92
C GLY A 27 15.17 9.76 -21.08
N ILE A 28 14.69 8.58 -21.51
CA ILE A 28 15.53 7.39 -21.73
C ILE A 28 15.93 7.36 -23.20
N ASP A 29 17.25 7.43 -23.43
CA ASP A 29 17.87 7.39 -24.75
C ASP A 29 18.62 6.07 -25.02
N ASP A 30 18.94 5.31 -23.97
CA ASP A 30 19.59 4.00 -24.09
C ASP A 30 18.56 2.92 -24.50
N ASP A 31 18.83 2.22 -25.61
CA ASP A 31 17.89 1.27 -26.21
C ASP A 31 17.60 0.07 -25.28
N ALA A 32 18.61 -0.41 -24.54
CA ALA A 32 18.46 -1.55 -23.65
C ALA A 32 17.61 -1.19 -22.42
N GLU A 33 17.87 -0.03 -21.82
CA GLU A 33 17.07 0.52 -20.73
C GLU A 33 15.64 0.81 -21.20
N LEU A 34 15.47 1.41 -22.38
CA LEU A 34 14.17 1.71 -22.96
C LEU A 34 13.34 0.45 -23.18
N ALA A 35 13.95 -0.60 -23.76
CA ALA A 35 13.29 -1.89 -23.96
C ALA A 35 12.85 -2.52 -22.63
N ARG A 36 13.72 -2.51 -21.62
CA ARG A 36 13.44 -3.05 -20.29
C ARG A 36 12.29 -2.31 -19.59
N VAL A 37 12.33 -0.98 -19.58
CA VAL A 37 11.30 -0.16 -18.92
C VAL A 37 9.97 -0.26 -19.67
N THR A 38 10.00 -0.31 -21.01
CA THR A 38 8.80 -0.52 -21.83
C THR A 38 8.14 -1.85 -21.51
N ALA A 39 8.91 -2.94 -21.46
CA ALA A 39 8.37 -4.26 -21.11
C ALA A 39 7.74 -4.27 -19.71
N GLY A 40 8.33 -3.55 -18.75
CA GLY A 40 7.76 -3.34 -17.42
C GLY A 40 6.47 -2.53 -17.44
N ALA A 41 6.42 -1.43 -18.18
CA ALA A 41 5.22 -0.59 -18.34
C ALA A 41 4.06 -1.38 -18.96
N GLU A 42 4.33 -2.21 -19.96
CA GLU A 42 3.34 -3.09 -20.56
C GLU A 42 2.86 -4.18 -19.59
N ALA A 43 3.75 -4.73 -18.77
CA ALA A 43 3.38 -5.68 -17.71
C ALA A 43 2.43 -5.04 -16.68
N ILE A 44 2.73 -3.81 -16.26
CA ILE A 44 1.84 -3.02 -15.39
C ILE A 44 0.50 -2.84 -16.07
N ALA A 45 0.47 -2.34 -17.32
CA ALA A 45 -0.78 -2.10 -18.05
C ALA A 45 -1.66 -3.36 -18.18
N ARG A 46 -1.05 -4.55 -18.32
CA ARG A 46 -1.78 -5.84 -18.33
C ARG A 46 -2.38 -6.21 -16.98
N ALA A 47 -1.68 -5.90 -15.88
CA ALA A 47 -2.15 -6.16 -14.52
C ALA A 47 -3.27 -5.20 -14.07
N LEU A 48 -3.40 -4.04 -14.72
CA LEU A 48 -4.40 -3.04 -14.37
C LEU A 48 -5.84 -3.49 -14.64
N PRO A 49 -6.78 -3.02 -13.81
CA PRO A 49 -8.20 -3.12 -14.12
C PRO A 49 -8.54 -2.43 -15.46
N GLY A 50 -9.51 -2.98 -16.20
CA GLY A 50 -9.92 -2.47 -17.52
C GLY A 50 -10.02 -0.94 -17.66
N PRO A 51 -10.71 -0.21 -16.77
CA PRO A 51 -10.78 1.25 -16.84
C PRO A 51 -9.43 1.96 -16.70
N ALA A 52 -8.57 1.50 -15.78
CA ALA A 52 -7.23 2.07 -15.59
C ALA A 52 -6.33 1.77 -16.80
N ARG A 53 -6.41 0.55 -17.35
CA ARG A 53 -5.71 0.16 -18.58
C ARG A 53 -6.13 1.01 -19.78
N LEU A 54 -7.43 1.26 -19.95
CA LEU A 54 -7.95 2.17 -20.97
C LEU A 54 -7.46 3.60 -20.76
N GLY A 55 -7.40 4.06 -19.50
CA GLY A 55 -6.85 5.37 -19.14
C GLY A 55 -5.38 5.54 -19.56
N ILE A 56 -4.53 4.53 -19.31
CA ILE A 56 -3.14 4.54 -19.78
C ILE A 56 -3.08 4.58 -21.31
N ALA A 57 -3.83 3.71 -22.00
CA ALA A 57 -3.83 3.66 -23.46
C ALA A 57 -4.32 4.97 -24.10
N ALA A 58 -5.36 5.59 -23.53
CA ALA A 58 -5.84 6.90 -23.96
C ALA A 58 -4.80 8.00 -23.69
N GLY A 59 -4.11 7.96 -22.54
CA GLY A 59 -3.05 8.89 -22.20
C GLY A 59 -1.85 8.81 -23.16
N THR A 60 -1.36 7.61 -23.46
CA THR A 60 -0.26 7.41 -24.42
C THR A 60 -0.67 7.79 -25.84
N GLY A 61 -1.90 7.47 -26.25
CA GLY A 61 -2.44 7.88 -27.56
C GLY A 61 -2.61 9.41 -27.68
N ALA A 62 -3.04 10.10 -26.62
CA ALA A 62 -3.15 11.55 -26.60
C ALA A 62 -1.78 12.23 -26.70
N LEU A 63 -0.75 11.66 -26.06
CA LEU A 63 0.63 12.12 -26.20
C LEU A 63 1.17 11.92 -27.62
N ASP A 64 0.87 10.79 -28.28
CA ASP A 64 1.23 10.58 -29.69
C ASP A 64 0.54 11.56 -30.65
N ALA A 65 -0.77 11.77 -30.46
CA ALA A 65 -1.52 12.74 -31.25
C ALA A 65 -0.93 14.15 -31.08
N LEU A 66 -0.59 14.55 -29.85
CA LEU A 66 0.05 15.82 -29.58
C LEU A 66 1.44 15.91 -30.22
N ALA A 67 2.24 14.84 -30.19
CA ALA A 67 3.54 14.81 -30.86
C ALA A 67 3.40 15.06 -32.37
N ARG A 68 2.45 14.41 -33.04
CA ARG A 68 2.19 14.61 -34.47
C ARG A 68 1.78 16.05 -34.79
N LEU A 69 0.92 16.63 -33.96
CA LEU A 69 0.41 17.98 -34.16
C LEU A 69 1.45 19.07 -33.84
N ALA A 70 2.24 18.89 -32.78
CA ALA A 70 3.14 19.92 -32.27
C ALA A 70 4.56 19.85 -32.86
N VAL A 71 5.07 18.64 -33.14
CA VAL A 71 6.45 18.43 -33.61
C VAL A 71 6.54 17.64 -34.92
N GLY A 72 5.39 17.39 -35.57
CA GLY A 72 5.29 16.87 -36.94
C GLY A 72 5.66 15.39 -37.11
N ARG A 73 5.84 14.65 -36.01
CA ARG A 73 6.26 13.24 -36.01
C ARG A 73 5.57 12.44 -34.92
N PRO A 74 5.39 11.12 -35.12
CA PRO A 74 4.87 10.26 -34.07
C PRO A 74 5.87 10.12 -32.93
N ILE A 75 5.36 9.85 -31.72
CA ILE A 75 6.12 9.89 -30.46
C ILE A 75 7.26 8.87 -30.41
N ASP A 76 7.10 7.75 -31.12
CA ASP A 76 8.08 6.67 -31.26
C ASP A 76 9.24 6.99 -32.22
N ARG A 77 9.16 8.11 -32.95
CA ARG A 77 10.17 8.54 -33.94
C ARG A 77 10.73 9.94 -33.69
N LEU A 78 10.58 10.45 -32.48
CA LEU A 78 11.14 11.74 -32.09
C LEU A 78 12.64 11.59 -31.82
N ASP A 79 13.45 12.43 -32.45
CA ASP A 79 14.84 12.68 -32.03
C ASP A 79 14.88 13.48 -30.71
N ALA A 80 16.06 13.57 -30.10
CA ALA A 80 16.24 14.23 -28.80
C ALA A 80 15.70 15.68 -28.79
N GLY A 81 16.01 16.48 -29.81
CA GLY A 81 15.57 17.88 -29.89
C GLY A 81 14.05 18.02 -29.97
N ARG A 82 13.37 17.17 -30.75
CA ARG A 82 11.91 17.15 -30.82
C ARG A 82 11.27 16.64 -29.53
N ARG A 83 11.89 15.68 -28.83
CA ARG A 83 11.42 15.22 -27.51
C ARG A 83 11.43 16.37 -26.51
N ASP A 84 12.46 17.21 -26.52
CA ASP A 84 12.56 18.37 -25.63
C ASP A 84 11.51 19.42 -25.91
N ALA A 85 11.27 19.73 -27.20
CA ALA A 85 10.23 20.65 -27.61
C ALA A 85 8.85 20.19 -27.12
N LEU A 86 8.55 18.89 -27.24
CA LEU A 86 7.32 18.31 -26.72
C LEU A 86 7.25 18.39 -25.19
N CYS A 87 8.34 18.09 -24.47
CA CYS A 87 8.39 18.21 -23.02
C CYS A 87 8.17 19.65 -22.54
N ALA A 88 8.78 20.64 -23.19
CA ALA A 88 8.61 22.05 -22.87
C ALA A 88 7.14 22.49 -23.05
N LEU A 89 6.50 22.06 -24.14
CA LEU A 89 5.09 22.32 -24.40
C LEU A 89 4.17 21.68 -23.35
N LEU A 90 4.46 20.45 -22.94
CA LEU A 90 3.72 19.73 -21.90
C LEU A 90 3.86 20.41 -20.53
N ALA A 91 5.08 20.82 -20.17
CA ALA A 91 5.37 21.52 -18.92
C ALA A 91 4.70 22.90 -18.83
N ALA A 92 4.52 23.59 -19.97
CA ALA A 92 3.85 24.88 -20.04
C ALA A 92 2.32 24.81 -19.90
N ARG A 93 1.71 23.62 -19.81
CA ARG A 93 0.25 23.42 -19.76
C ARG A 93 -0.19 22.85 -18.40
N PRO A 94 -0.59 23.69 -17.44
CA PRO A 94 -1.05 23.24 -16.12
C PRO A 94 -2.18 22.20 -16.18
N ALA A 95 -3.07 22.31 -17.17
CA ALA A 95 -4.16 21.36 -17.40
C ALA A 95 -3.67 19.94 -17.78
N ALA A 96 -2.49 19.82 -18.39
CA ALA A 96 -1.90 18.54 -18.77
C ALA A 96 -1.13 17.87 -17.62
N ALA A 97 -0.68 18.63 -16.60
CA ALA A 97 0.18 18.14 -15.52
C ALA A 97 -0.39 16.90 -14.81
N ARG A 98 -1.69 16.90 -14.47
CA ARG A 98 -2.31 15.75 -13.79
C ARG A 98 -2.36 14.49 -14.65
N VAL A 99 -2.61 14.64 -15.96
CA VAL A 99 -2.63 13.52 -16.91
C VAL A 99 -1.22 12.98 -17.08
N ILE A 100 -0.23 13.86 -17.22
CA ILE A 100 1.18 13.50 -17.30
C ILE A 100 1.60 12.74 -16.04
N GLU A 101 1.32 13.23 -14.84
CA GLU A 101 1.64 12.53 -13.59
C GLU A 101 0.99 11.14 -13.51
N ALA A 102 -0.28 11.03 -13.90
CA ALA A 102 -0.99 9.75 -13.92
C ALA A 102 -0.38 8.73 -14.90
N VAL A 103 0.13 9.18 -16.04
CA VAL A 103 0.84 8.33 -17.01
C VAL A 103 2.28 8.06 -16.54
N LYS A 104 2.95 9.05 -15.93
CA LYS A 104 4.35 8.97 -15.47
C LYS A 104 4.52 7.96 -14.33
N ALA A 105 3.59 7.92 -13.38
CA ALA A 105 3.66 7.07 -12.19
C ALA A 105 3.92 5.57 -12.50
N PRO A 106 3.14 4.88 -13.37
CA PRO A 106 3.43 3.48 -13.71
C PRO A 106 4.75 3.29 -14.47
N LEU A 107 5.20 4.28 -15.26
CA LEU A 107 6.49 4.18 -15.95
C LEU A 107 7.65 4.28 -14.95
N LEU A 108 7.53 5.18 -13.97
CA LEU A 108 8.47 5.31 -12.86
C LEU A 108 8.49 4.05 -11.99
N LEU A 109 7.35 3.38 -11.77
CA LEU A 109 7.31 2.08 -11.09
C LEU A 109 8.12 1.02 -11.86
N ALA A 110 7.94 0.95 -13.17
CA ALA A 110 8.70 0.03 -14.03
C ALA A 110 10.21 0.31 -13.98
N ALA A 111 10.63 1.58 -14.02
CA ALA A 111 12.04 1.97 -13.95
C ALA A 111 12.63 1.74 -12.55
N GLY A 112 11.91 2.17 -11.51
CA GLY A 112 12.37 2.18 -10.12
C GLY A 112 12.60 0.81 -9.51
N THR A 113 11.78 -0.18 -9.88
CA THR A 113 11.95 -1.56 -9.41
C THR A 113 13.30 -2.18 -9.83
N GLY A 114 13.90 -1.68 -10.91
CA GLY A 114 15.24 -2.10 -11.34
C GLY A 114 16.40 -1.57 -10.49
N LEU A 115 16.15 -0.63 -9.57
CA LEU A 115 17.13 -0.08 -8.63
C LEU A 115 17.19 -0.85 -7.31
N LEU A 116 16.24 -1.78 -7.07
CA LEU A 116 16.31 -2.62 -5.89
C LEU A 116 17.56 -3.51 -5.96
N PRO A 117 18.21 -3.76 -4.81
CA PRO A 117 19.31 -4.72 -4.76
C PRO A 117 18.89 -6.07 -5.36
N GLY A 118 19.81 -6.70 -6.08
CA GLY A 118 19.64 -8.04 -6.62
C GLY A 118 19.35 -9.09 -5.54
N PRO A 119 19.14 -10.36 -5.94
CA PRO A 119 19.01 -11.45 -4.97
C PRO A 119 20.19 -11.42 -3.99
N PRO A 120 19.97 -11.74 -2.69
CA PRO A 120 21.08 -11.85 -1.76
C PRO A 120 22.07 -12.93 -2.23
N GLU A 121 23.35 -12.79 -1.88
CA GLU A 121 24.37 -13.80 -2.20
C GLU A 121 23.93 -15.22 -1.74
N PRO A 122 24.29 -16.27 -2.51
CA PRO A 122 24.08 -17.65 -2.08
C PRO A 122 24.75 -17.91 -0.72
N GLY A 123 24.01 -18.46 0.24
CA GLY A 123 24.53 -18.77 1.59
C GLY A 123 24.24 -17.74 2.69
N GLY A 124 23.57 -16.63 2.38
CA GLY A 124 23.07 -15.69 3.41
C GLY A 124 22.01 -16.31 4.31
N LEU A 125 21.95 -15.89 5.59
CA LEU A 125 20.92 -16.32 6.55
C LEU A 125 19.51 -15.92 6.06
N VAL A 126 18.72 -16.91 5.65
CA VAL A 126 17.31 -16.74 5.26
C VAL A 126 16.45 -17.49 6.26
N ARG A 127 15.42 -16.83 6.81
CA ARG A 127 14.42 -17.52 7.60
C ARG A 127 13.62 -18.44 6.66
N PRO A 128 13.48 -19.75 6.96
CA PRO A 128 12.71 -20.65 6.11
C PRO A 128 11.24 -20.23 6.06
N ASP A 129 10.55 -20.65 5.01
CA ASP A 129 9.10 -20.50 4.96
C ASP A 129 8.44 -21.34 6.06
N ALA A 130 7.38 -20.82 6.67
CA ALA A 130 6.68 -21.54 7.72
C ALA A 130 5.84 -22.70 7.16
N ALA A 131 5.67 -23.75 7.96
CA ALA A 131 4.71 -24.81 7.64
C ALA A 131 3.29 -24.25 7.69
N LEU A 132 2.55 -24.39 6.59
CA LEU A 132 1.17 -23.96 6.44
C LEU A 132 0.41 -25.08 5.74
N ASP A 133 -0.77 -25.44 6.26
CA ASP A 133 -1.71 -26.32 5.58
C ASP A 133 -2.49 -25.51 4.54
N CYS A 134 -1.88 -25.34 3.37
CA CYS A 134 -2.46 -24.62 2.24
C CYS A 134 -2.89 -25.59 1.14
N THR A 135 -4.18 -25.58 0.82
CA THR A 135 -4.72 -26.28 -0.35
C THR A 135 -5.24 -25.26 -1.37
N PRO A 136 -4.79 -25.27 -2.64
CA PRO A 136 -5.40 -24.45 -3.68
C PRO A 136 -6.88 -24.82 -3.88
N SER A 137 -7.75 -23.84 -4.14
CA SER A 137 -9.19 -24.08 -4.29
C SER A 137 -9.54 -25.12 -5.38
N ALA A 138 -8.66 -25.31 -6.37
CA ALA A 138 -8.82 -26.33 -7.41
C ALA A 138 -8.78 -27.76 -6.83
N GLY A 139 -8.02 -27.99 -5.76
CA GLY A 139 -7.96 -29.26 -5.05
C GLY A 139 -8.94 -29.37 -3.87
N TRP A 140 -9.79 -28.37 -3.67
CA TRP A 140 -10.76 -28.37 -2.56
C TRP A 140 -12.12 -28.94 -3.02
N PRO A 141 -12.78 -29.79 -2.20
CA PRO A 141 -14.07 -30.39 -2.55
C PRO A 141 -15.15 -29.34 -2.84
N ALA A 142 -16.15 -29.73 -3.64
CA ALA A 142 -17.27 -28.86 -4.00
C ALA A 142 -18.12 -28.43 -2.80
N CYS A 143 -18.22 -29.28 -1.78
CA CYS A 143 -18.86 -29.00 -0.52
C CYS A 143 -17.99 -29.51 0.63
N ALA A 144 -17.89 -28.75 1.72
CA ALA A 144 -17.21 -29.15 2.94
C ALA A 144 -17.94 -28.58 4.17
N THR A 145 -17.60 -29.06 5.37
CA THR A 145 -18.11 -28.55 6.64
C THR A 145 -16.98 -28.09 7.54
N ALA A 146 -17.26 -27.13 8.41
CA ALA A 146 -16.36 -26.64 9.46
C ALA A 146 -17.17 -26.04 10.62
N ASP A 147 -16.56 -25.92 11.80
CA ASP A 147 -17.18 -25.22 12.92
C ASP A 147 -17.17 -23.70 12.72
N ALA A 148 -16.13 -23.21 12.04
CA ALA A 148 -15.98 -21.81 11.67
C ALA A 148 -15.27 -21.63 10.32
N VAL A 149 -15.69 -20.60 9.58
CA VAL A 149 -14.98 -20.12 8.40
C VAL A 149 -14.45 -18.71 8.66
N VAL A 150 -13.17 -18.49 8.36
CA VAL A 150 -12.54 -17.17 8.37
C VAL A 150 -12.32 -16.70 6.94
N VAL A 151 -12.92 -15.57 6.57
CA VAL A 151 -12.83 -15.00 5.22
C VAL A 151 -11.72 -13.95 5.19
N GLY A 152 -10.58 -14.31 4.61
CA GLY A 152 -9.37 -13.48 4.53
C GLY A 152 -8.31 -13.90 5.55
N SER A 153 -7.06 -14.02 5.10
CA SER A 153 -5.93 -14.50 5.92
C SER A 153 -5.02 -13.38 6.44
N GLY A 154 -5.47 -12.12 6.33
CA GLY A 154 -4.73 -10.93 6.75
C GLY A 154 -4.53 -10.81 8.26
N ALA A 155 -4.10 -9.62 8.71
CA ALA A 155 -3.78 -9.35 10.12
C ALA A 155 -4.87 -9.84 11.11
N GLY A 156 -6.12 -9.47 10.87
CA GLY A 156 -7.22 -9.87 11.74
C GLY A 156 -7.65 -11.32 11.56
N GLY A 157 -7.75 -11.79 10.31
CA GLY A 157 -8.15 -13.17 9.99
C GLY A 157 -7.19 -14.22 10.54
N ALA A 158 -5.88 -13.96 10.51
CA ALA A 158 -4.89 -14.86 11.09
C ALA A 158 -5.06 -15.01 12.61
N MET A 159 -5.35 -13.92 13.32
CA MET A 159 -5.57 -13.95 14.77
C MET A 159 -6.89 -14.63 15.12
N ALA A 160 -7.94 -14.39 14.33
CA ALA A 160 -9.21 -15.08 14.50
C ALA A 160 -9.06 -16.59 14.28
N ALA A 161 -8.43 -17.00 13.17
CA ALA A 161 -8.18 -18.41 12.85
C ALA A 161 -7.38 -19.10 13.97
N ARG A 162 -6.29 -18.47 14.42
CA ARG A 162 -5.46 -18.99 15.52
C ARG A 162 -6.26 -19.17 16.81
N THR A 163 -7.04 -18.16 17.18
CA THR A 163 -7.80 -18.17 18.44
C THR A 163 -8.87 -19.26 18.43
N LEU A 164 -9.62 -19.37 17.33
CA LEU A 164 -10.67 -20.37 17.18
C LEU A 164 -10.10 -21.81 17.11
N ALA A 165 -9.04 -22.02 16.33
CA ALA A 165 -8.42 -23.35 16.19
C ALA A 165 -7.79 -23.84 17.50
N ARG A 166 -7.13 -22.95 18.27
CA ARG A 166 -6.59 -23.29 19.60
C ARG A 166 -7.65 -23.67 20.63
N ARG A 167 -8.91 -23.33 20.38
CA ARG A 167 -10.06 -23.76 21.20
C ARG A 167 -10.69 -25.06 20.69
N GLY A 168 -10.05 -25.75 19.75
CA GLY A 168 -10.48 -27.06 19.24
C GLY A 168 -11.53 -26.99 18.14
N LEU A 169 -11.84 -25.81 17.61
CA LEU A 169 -12.77 -25.68 16.48
C LEU A 169 -12.10 -26.11 15.17
N SER A 170 -12.84 -26.83 14.32
CA SER A 170 -12.47 -27.05 12.92
C SER A 170 -12.61 -25.73 12.16
N VAL A 171 -11.49 -25.13 11.79
CA VAL A 171 -11.42 -23.82 11.13
C VAL A 171 -10.96 -23.96 9.68
N VAL A 172 -11.69 -23.36 8.75
CA VAL A 172 -11.24 -23.16 7.38
C VAL A 172 -11.05 -21.67 7.08
N VAL A 173 -9.85 -21.28 6.67
CA VAL A 173 -9.52 -19.93 6.21
C VAL A 173 -9.61 -19.87 4.69
N LEU A 174 -10.35 -18.92 4.15
CA LEU A 174 -10.46 -18.69 2.69
C LEU A 174 -9.70 -17.44 2.30
N GLU A 175 -8.71 -17.57 1.41
CA GLU A 175 -7.88 -16.47 0.92
C GLU A 175 -7.98 -16.35 -0.61
N GLU A 176 -8.23 -15.13 -1.10
CA GLU A 176 -8.30 -14.84 -2.53
C GLU A 176 -6.92 -14.97 -3.21
N GLY A 177 -5.87 -14.54 -2.50
CA GLY A 177 -4.49 -14.64 -2.96
C GLY A 177 -3.88 -16.02 -2.84
N ARG A 178 -2.63 -16.14 -3.31
CA ARG A 178 -1.81 -17.34 -3.15
C ARG A 178 -0.78 -17.19 -2.05
N ARG A 179 -0.15 -18.30 -1.70
CA ARG A 179 1.08 -18.29 -0.87
C ARG A 179 2.28 -17.91 -1.76
N PHE A 180 3.16 -17.09 -1.20
CA PHE A 180 4.47 -16.76 -1.78
C PHE A 180 5.56 -17.34 -0.87
N THR A 181 6.71 -17.68 -1.46
CA THR A 181 7.86 -18.27 -0.75
C THR A 181 9.05 -17.31 -0.71
N ALA A 182 9.98 -17.56 0.22
CA ALA A 182 11.26 -16.86 0.28
C ALA A 182 12.04 -16.98 -1.03
N ALA A 183 12.02 -18.17 -1.66
CA ALA A 183 12.68 -18.42 -2.94
C ALA A 183 12.12 -17.50 -4.03
N GLU A 184 10.79 -17.38 -4.13
CA GLU A 184 10.17 -16.47 -5.08
C GLU A 184 10.52 -14.99 -4.81
N PHE A 185 10.62 -14.59 -3.54
CA PHE A 185 11.05 -13.24 -3.18
C PHE A 185 12.51 -12.93 -3.54
N ARG A 186 13.36 -13.96 -3.67
CA ARG A 186 14.74 -13.81 -4.08
C ARG A 186 14.89 -13.87 -5.59
N GLU A 187 14.25 -14.83 -6.23
CA GLU A 187 14.52 -15.21 -7.62
C GLU A 187 13.69 -14.40 -8.63
N ARG A 188 12.47 -13.99 -8.26
CA ARG A 188 11.60 -13.25 -9.18
C ARG A 188 11.93 -11.76 -9.19
N ARG A 189 11.78 -11.14 -10.37
CA ARG A 189 11.98 -9.70 -10.55
C ARG A 189 11.06 -8.91 -9.61
N PRO A 190 11.54 -7.84 -8.95
CA PRO A 190 10.72 -7.06 -8.01
C PRO A 190 9.40 -6.53 -8.59
N LEU A 191 9.39 -6.13 -9.87
CA LEU A 191 8.17 -5.66 -10.53
C LEU A 191 7.09 -6.75 -10.61
N ASP A 192 7.46 -7.97 -11.01
CA ASP A 192 6.52 -9.09 -11.11
C ASP A 192 5.97 -9.46 -9.74
N ARG A 193 6.82 -9.41 -8.70
CA ARG A 193 6.42 -9.59 -7.30
C ARG A 193 5.41 -8.53 -6.88
N PHE A 194 5.68 -7.25 -7.17
CA PHE A 194 4.76 -6.15 -6.88
C PHE A 194 3.40 -6.40 -7.54
N LEU A 195 3.35 -6.63 -8.85
CA LEU A 195 2.09 -6.79 -9.57
C LEU A 195 1.23 -7.96 -9.05
N ASP A 196 1.86 -9.06 -8.62
CA ASP A 196 1.13 -10.21 -8.08
C ASP A 196 0.67 -10.02 -6.64
N LEU A 197 1.51 -9.37 -5.81
CA LEU A 197 1.29 -9.19 -4.38
C LEU A 197 0.18 -8.17 -4.06
N TYR A 198 -0.03 -7.18 -4.93
CA TYR A 198 -1.04 -6.15 -4.69
C TYR A 198 -2.32 -6.40 -5.49
N ARG A 199 -3.45 -6.15 -4.84
CA ARG A 199 -4.75 -6.07 -5.52
C ARG A 199 -4.66 -5.04 -6.64
N ASP A 200 -5.17 -5.41 -7.81
CA ASP A 200 -5.19 -4.56 -9.01
C ASP A 200 -3.80 -4.02 -9.40
N GLY A 201 -2.73 -4.76 -9.11
CA GLY A 201 -1.35 -4.32 -9.40
C GLY A 201 -0.91 -3.10 -8.58
N GLY A 202 -1.56 -2.84 -7.45
CA GLY A 202 -1.24 -1.70 -6.57
C GLY A 202 -1.97 -0.41 -6.91
N THR A 203 -2.93 -0.43 -7.84
CA THR A 203 -3.61 0.80 -8.32
C THR A 203 -5.00 1.02 -7.74
N ALA A 204 -5.29 0.47 -6.57
CA ALA A 204 -6.51 0.85 -5.85
C ALA A 204 -6.39 2.31 -5.42
N VAL A 205 -7.37 3.13 -5.80
CA VAL A 205 -7.39 4.59 -5.55
C VAL A 205 -8.73 4.98 -4.97
N ALA A 206 -8.72 5.76 -3.88
CA ALA A 206 -9.89 6.49 -3.44
C ALA A 206 -10.04 7.77 -4.25
N LEU A 207 -11.19 7.88 -4.93
CA LEU A 207 -11.56 9.06 -5.69
C LEU A 207 -11.88 10.21 -4.73
N GLY A 208 -11.32 11.38 -5.01
CA GLY A 208 -11.34 12.52 -4.13
C GLY A 208 -10.54 13.67 -4.71
N ARG A 209 -10.44 14.77 -3.97
CA ARG A 209 -9.55 15.90 -4.30
C ARG A 209 -8.65 16.19 -3.08
N PRO A 210 -7.39 15.73 -3.08
CA PRO A 210 -6.72 14.94 -4.12
C PRO A 210 -7.14 13.45 -4.07
N PRO A 211 -6.91 12.67 -5.15
CA PRO A 211 -7.04 11.23 -5.08
C PRO A 211 -6.00 10.63 -4.13
N VAL A 212 -6.33 9.49 -3.50
CA VAL A 212 -5.43 8.81 -2.55
C VAL A 212 -5.16 7.39 -3.02
N LEU A 213 -3.89 7.03 -3.20
CA LEU A 213 -3.47 5.67 -3.52
C LEU A 213 -3.61 4.77 -2.27
N LEU A 214 -4.27 3.61 -2.41
CA LEU A 214 -4.55 2.68 -1.31
C LEU A 214 -4.01 1.28 -1.63
N PRO A 215 -2.71 1.01 -1.47
CA PRO A 215 -2.14 -0.28 -1.80
C PRO A 215 -2.62 -1.38 -0.83
N GLU A 216 -3.21 -2.45 -1.38
CA GLU A 216 -3.76 -3.58 -0.62
C GLU A 216 -3.08 -4.89 -1.03
N GLY A 217 -2.61 -5.68 -0.06
CA GLY A 217 -2.01 -6.99 -0.34
C GLY A 217 -3.06 -8.06 -0.64
N ARG A 218 -2.77 -8.93 -1.62
CA ARG A 218 -3.58 -10.09 -2.02
C ARG A 218 -2.70 -11.35 -2.04
N ALA A 219 -2.46 -11.89 -0.85
CA ALA A 219 -1.63 -13.07 -0.61
C ALA A 219 -2.06 -13.76 0.69
N VAL A 220 -1.61 -14.98 0.93
CA VAL A 220 -1.71 -15.61 2.26
C VAL A 220 -0.95 -14.73 3.27
N GLY A 221 -1.68 -14.13 4.22
CA GLY A 221 -1.18 -13.09 5.13
C GLY A 221 -1.61 -11.66 4.80
N GLY A 222 -2.28 -11.44 3.67
CA GLY A 222 -2.82 -10.15 3.21
C GLY A 222 -1.77 -9.03 3.17
N THR A 223 -2.17 -7.80 3.52
CA THR A 223 -1.27 -6.63 3.53
C THR A 223 -0.07 -6.76 4.47
N THR A 224 -0.08 -7.70 5.43
CA THR A 224 1.09 -7.94 6.30
C THR A 224 2.29 -8.53 5.54
N VAL A 225 2.07 -9.09 4.34
CA VAL A 225 3.12 -9.58 3.44
C VAL A 225 3.86 -8.42 2.76
N VAL A 226 3.20 -7.28 2.56
CA VAL A 226 3.75 -6.14 1.79
C VAL A 226 3.95 -4.85 2.57
N ASN A 227 3.46 -4.74 3.80
CA ASN A 227 3.73 -3.56 4.63
C ASN A 227 5.20 -3.43 5.04
N SER A 228 5.55 -2.32 5.68
CA SER A 228 6.90 -2.00 6.15
C SER A 228 7.32 -2.69 7.46
N GLY A 229 6.36 -3.21 8.22
CA GLY A 229 6.56 -3.85 9.51
C GLY A 229 6.67 -2.92 10.72
N THR A 230 6.31 -1.65 10.58
CA THR A 230 6.28 -0.69 11.70
C THR A 230 5.22 -1.04 12.74
N CYS A 231 5.58 -0.95 14.01
CA CYS A 231 4.77 -1.40 15.14
C CYS A 231 4.69 -0.33 16.23
N TYR A 232 3.52 0.32 16.32
CA TYR A 232 3.17 1.27 17.38
C TYR A 232 1.96 0.74 18.15
N ARG A 233 1.99 0.89 19.48
CA ARG A 233 0.82 0.65 20.31
C ARG A 233 -0.23 1.72 20.04
N THR A 234 -1.51 1.34 20.10
CA THR A 234 -2.62 2.27 19.98
C THR A 234 -2.54 3.30 21.12
N PRO A 235 -2.50 4.62 20.84
CA PRO A 235 -2.36 5.62 21.89
C PRO A 235 -3.53 5.59 22.89
N GLY A 236 -3.25 5.80 24.18
CA GLY A 236 -4.28 5.77 25.22
C GLY A 236 -5.44 6.77 24.98
N ARG A 237 -5.18 7.92 24.35
CA ARG A 237 -6.22 8.88 23.95
C ARG A 237 -7.20 8.32 22.92
N VAL A 238 -6.72 7.45 22.02
CA VAL A 238 -7.54 6.76 21.02
C VAL A 238 -8.39 5.69 21.70
N LEU A 239 -7.80 4.92 22.62
CA LEU A 239 -8.54 3.91 23.39
C LEU A 239 -9.65 4.56 24.22
N ARG A 240 -9.39 5.68 24.92
CA ARG A 240 -10.44 6.43 25.64
C ARG A 240 -11.56 6.91 24.71
N ARG A 241 -11.23 7.39 23.51
CA ARG A 241 -12.22 7.76 22.48
C ARG A 241 -13.06 6.56 22.02
N TRP A 242 -12.48 5.36 21.95
CA TRP A 242 -13.23 4.15 21.59
C TRP A 242 -14.07 3.63 22.75
N ALA A 243 -13.59 3.73 23.99
CA ALA A 243 -14.36 3.44 25.19
C ALA A 243 -15.64 4.30 25.25
N SER A 244 -15.54 5.60 24.93
CA SER A 244 -16.73 6.49 24.87
C SER A 244 -17.71 6.13 23.75
N LEU A 245 -17.31 5.30 22.78
CA LEU A 245 -18.20 4.74 21.74
C LEU A 245 -18.76 3.36 22.16
N GLY A 246 -18.48 2.91 23.38
CA GLY A 246 -18.89 1.62 23.93
C GLY A 246 -18.09 0.44 23.36
N VAL A 247 -16.86 0.67 22.91
CA VAL A 247 -15.94 -0.41 22.51
C VAL A 247 -15.14 -0.87 23.73
N PRO A 248 -15.14 -2.16 24.08
CA PRO A 248 -14.38 -2.69 25.20
C PRO A 248 -12.89 -2.60 24.90
N VAL A 249 -12.16 -1.86 25.73
CA VAL A 249 -10.73 -1.59 25.57
C VAL A 249 -9.95 -1.73 26.88
N GLU A 250 -10.60 -2.20 27.94
CA GLU A 250 -10.04 -2.36 29.29
C GLU A 250 -8.84 -3.31 29.25
N ASP A 251 -9.00 -4.48 28.64
CA ASP A 251 -7.94 -5.50 28.50
C ASP A 251 -7.10 -5.34 27.22
N PHE A 252 -7.21 -4.19 26.53
CA PHE A 252 -6.56 -4.01 25.23
C PHE A 252 -5.02 -4.06 25.33
N GLY A 253 -4.46 -3.68 26.48
CA GLY A 253 -3.03 -3.80 26.76
C GLY A 253 -2.51 -5.24 26.68
N ALA A 254 -3.21 -6.19 27.31
CA ALA A 254 -2.84 -7.60 27.29
C ALA A 254 -2.89 -8.19 25.86
N HIS A 255 -3.90 -7.81 25.07
CA HIS A 255 -3.96 -8.18 23.67
C HIS A 255 -2.81 -7.59 22.85
N LEU A 256 -2.40 -6.35 23.13
CA LEU A 256 -1.23 -5.75 22.48
C LEU A 256 0.06 -6.48 22.87
N ASP A 257 0.23 -6.88 24.14
CA ASP A 257 1.38 -7.65 24.60
C ASP A 257 1.48 -9.00 23.88
N GLU A 258 0.37 -9.74 23.78
CA GLU A 258 0.30 -11.02 23.05
C GLU A 258 0.67 -10.85 21.58
N VAL A 259 0.16 -9.79 20.94
CA VAL A 259 0.43 -9.50 19.53
C VAL A 259 1.89 -9.10 19.31
N GLU A 260 2.47 -8.26 20.18
CA GLU A 260 3.88 -7.89 20.08
C GLU A 260 4.80 -9.10 20.27
N ALA A 261 4.47 -10.01 21.19
CA ALA A 261 5.19 -11.27 21.36
C ALA A 261 5.07 -12.17 20.12
N THR A 262 3.85 -12.32 19.59
CA THR A 262 3.57 -13.10 18.36
C THR A 262 4.40 -12.60 17.17
N LEU A 263 4.47 -11.28 17.02
CA LEU A 263 5.18 -10.60 15.93
C LEU A 263 6.67 -10.39 16.21
N ARG A 264 7.14 -10.74 17.42
CA ARG A 264 8.51 -10.50 17.89
C ARG A 264 8.95 -9.05 17.66
N VAL A 265 8.10 -8.11 18.09
CA VAL A 265 8.33 -6.68 17.91
C VAL A 265 9.52 -6.23 18.73
N ALA A 266 10.51 -5.64 18.07
CA ALA A 266 11.69 -5.08 18.72
C ALA A 266 12.09 -3.75 18.08
N ARG A 267 12.73 -2.88 18.87
CA ARG A 267 13.39 -1.69 18.33
C ARG A 267 14.50 -2.13 17.38
N GLN A 268 14.57 -1.54 16.20
CA GLN A 268 15.64 -1.86 15.27
C GLN A 268 16.99 -1.35 15.79
N PRO A 269 18.07 -2.14 15.62
CA PRO A 269 19.42 -1.65 15.88
C PRO A 269 19.79 -0.55 14.90
N VAL A 270 20.77 0.28 15.26
CA VAL A 270 21.22 1.42 14.43
C VAL A 270 21.90 0.96 13.14
N GLY A 271 22.65 -0.15 13.17
CA GLY A 271 23.40 -0.67 12.03
C GLY A 271 22.60 -0.77 10.71
N PRO A 272 21.46 -1.49 10.65
CA PRO A 272 20.70 -1.68 9.41
C PRO A 272 19.83 -0.48 9.00
N LEU A 273 19.79 0.64 9.75
CA LEU A 273 18.90 1.76 9.43
C LEU A 273 19.20 2.41 8.06
N GLY A 274 20.47 2.37 7.64
CA GLY A 274 20.94 3.07 6.46
C GLY A 274 21.06 4.58 6.67
N ARG A 275 21.70 5.26 5.71
CA ARG A 275 22.00 6.70 5.83
C ARG A 275 20.75 7.58 5.90
N ASN A 276 19.65 7.17 5.27
CA ASN A 276 18.37 7.86 5.38
C ASN A 276 17.89 7.97 6.84
N GLY A 277 17.96 6.87 7.59
CA GLY A 277 17.59 6.86 9.00
C GLY A 277 18.54 7.67 9.88
N LEU A 278 19.85 7.57 9.63
CA LEU A 278 20.85 8.33 10.37
C LEU A 278 20.70 9.85 10.18
N LEU A 279 20.42 10.30 8.96
CA LEU A 279 20.15 11.71 8.67
C LEU A 279 18.86 12.19 9.36
N ALA A 280 17.82 11.36 9.38
CA ALA A 280 16.58 11.70 10.09
C ALA A 280 16.79 11.86 11.61
N LEU A 281 17.59 10.97 12.24
CA LEU A 281 17.97 11.10 13.65
C LEU A 281 18.78 12.37 13.89
N ALA A 282 19.80 12.63 13.07
CA ALA A 282 20.65 13.81 13.20
C ALA A 282 19.90 15.13 12.98
N GLY A 283 18.92 15.14 12.07
CA GLY A 283 18.04 16.30 11.85
C GLY A 283 17.10 16.54 13.03
N ALA A 284 16.49 15.48 13.57
CA ALA A 284 15.63 15.59 14.75
C ALA A 284 16.42 16.01 15.99
N GLU A 285 17.61 15.47 16.21
CA GLU A 285 18.49 15.81 17.33
C GLU A 285 18.86 17.30 17.31
N ARG A 286 19.24 17.85 16.15
CA ARG A 286 19.56 19.28 16.00
C ARG A 286 18.37 20.21 16.25
N LEU A 287 17.15 19.72 16.07
CA LEU A 287 15.93 20.45 16.41
C LEU A 287 15.48 20.23 17.86
N GLY A 288 16.14 19.35 18.62
CA GLY A 288 15.71 18.93 19.95
C GLY A 288 14.42 18.09 19.95
N TRP A 289 14.11 17.43 18.83
CA TRP A 289 12.86 16.68 18.64
C TRP A 289 12.96 15.22 19.08
N ARG A 290 11.85 14.67 19.59
CA ARG A 290 11.80 13.25 19.95
C ARG A 290 11.83 12.34 18.72
N ALA A 291 12.93 11.62 18.52
CA ALA A 291 13.07 10.63 17.46
C ALA A 291 13.83 9.38 17.91
N ALA A 292 13.52 8.23 17.30
CA ALA A 292 14.20 6.99 17.58
C ALA A 292 14.06 5.95 16.45
N PRO A 293 14.95 4.94 16.38
CA PRO A 293 14.76 3.79 15.49
C PRO A 293 13.40 3.13 15.75
N LEU A 294 12.66 2.81 14.69
CA LEU A 294 11.30 2.25 14.81
C LEU A 294 11.30 0.88 15.49
N ARG A 295 10.23 0.61 16.24
CA ARG A 295 9.88 -0.76 16.64
C ARG A 295 9.24 -1.47 15.45
N ARG A 296 9.73 -2.65 15.12
CA ARG A 296 9.28 -3.41 13.94
C ARG A 296 9.13 -4.90 14.23
N ASN A 297 8.20 -5.55 13.53
CA ASN A 297 8.10 -7.01 13.46
C ASN A 297 9.08 -7.57 12.41
N ALA A 298 10.35 -7.16 12.49
CA ALA A 298 11.37 -7.56 11.53
C ALA A 298 12.64 -8.10 12.23
N PRO A 299 12.53 -9.17 13.05
CA PRO A 299 13.69 -9.79 13.69
C PRO A 299 14.67 -10.33 12.63
N GLY A 300 15.91 -9.84 12.68
CA GLY A 300 16.95 -10.18 11.69
C GLY A 300 16.86 -9.35 10.39
N CYS A 301 16.32 -8.13 10.44
CA CYS A 301 16.29 -7.26 9.27
C CYS A 301 17.71 -6.86 8.83
N MET A 302 18.07 -7.20 7.61
CA MET A 302 19.37 -6.86 6.99
C MET A 302 19.32 -5.58 6.14
N GLY A 303 18.24 -4.78 6.24
CA GLY A 303 18.15 -3.52 5.50
C GLY A 303 18.07 -3.67 3.97
N SER A 304 17.29 -4.62 3.46
CA SER A 304 17.14 -4.82 2.01
C SER A 304 16.20 -3.81 1.31
N ALA A 305 15.47 -2.98 2.06
CA ALA A 305 14.40 -2.10 1.59
C ALA A 305 13.33 -2.74 0.67
N GLN A 306 13.16 -4.07 0.71
CA GLN A 306 12.24 -4.80 -0.18
C GLN A 306 10.88 -5.16 0.45
N CYS A 307 10.53 -4.58 1.60
CA CYS A 307 9.29 -4.89 2.31
C CYS A 307 8.03 -4.79 1.44
N ALA A 308 7.98 -3.82 0.53
CA ALA A 308 6.87 -3.60 -0.41
C ALA A 308 6.76 -4.65 -1.52
N VAL A 309 7.75 -5.52 -1.71
CA VAL A 309 7.78 -6.55 -2.78
C VAL A 309 8.10 -7.95 -2.24
N GLY A 310 7.85 -8.16 -0.94
CA GLY A 310 8.20 -9.38 -0.24
C GLY A 310 9.67 -9.40 0.21
N CYS A 311 9.89 -9.77 1.47
CA CYS A 311 11.23 -9.76 2.07
C CYS A 311 12.03 -10.98 1.61
N PRO A 312 13.16 -10.82 0.89
CA PRO A 312 13.96 -11.93 0.40
C PRO A 312 14.66 -12.75 1.51
N HIS A 313 14.62 -12.27 2.75
CA HIS A 313 15.21 -12.93 3.92
C HIS A 313 14.15 -13.53 4.86
N ASN A 314 12.85 -13.32 4.59
CA ASN A 314 11.77 -13.58 5.56
C ASN A 314 12.01 -12.94 6.95
N ALA A 315 12.79 -11.86 7.01
CA ALA A 315 13.04 -11.13 8.24
C ALA A 315 11.79 -10.38 8.70
N LYS A 316 11.01 -9.84 7.76
CA LYS A 316 9.72 -9.19 8.04
C LYS A 316 8.68 -10.26 8.43
N TYR A 317 8.46 -10.37 9.73
CA TYR A 317 7.72 -11.43 10.39
C TYR A 317 6.21 -11.15 10.36
N GLY A 318 5.65 -11.14 9.15
CA GLY A 318 4.21 -11.01 8.91
C GLY A 318 3.43 -12.24 9.36
N VAL A 319 2.10 -12.19 9.32
CA VAL A 319 1.26 -13.24 9.96
C VAL A 319 1.36 -14.61 9.28
N HIS A 320 1.82 -14.66 8.02
CA HIS A 320 2.16 -15.88 7.29
C HIS A 320 3.36 -16.64 7.86
N LEU A 321 4.16 -16.01 8.74
CA LEU A 321 5.33 -16.62 9.40
C LEU A 321 5.13 -16.85 10.91
N ASN A 322 3.98 -16.46 11.48
CA ASN A 322 3.67 -16.66 12.91
C ASN A 322 2.23 -17.11 13.18
N ALA A 323 1.24 -16.23 13.07
CA ALA A 323 -0.12 -16.51 13.51
C ALA A 323 -0.83 -17.56 12.64
N LEU A 324 -0.63 -17.53 11.31
CA LEU A 324 -1.19 -18.57 10.43
C LEU A 324 -0.55 -19.95 10.66
N PRO A 325 0.79 -20.09 10.77
CA PRO A 325 1.41 -21.34 11.19
C PRO A 325 0.87 -21.88 12.53
N GLN A 326 0.72 -21.00 13.53
CA GLN A 326 0.14 -21.37 14.83
C GLN A 326 -1.33 -21.80 14.72
N ALA A 327 -2.09 -21.25 13.77
CA ALA A 327 -3.45 -21.70 13.48
C ALA A 327 -3.45 -23.09 12.83
N CYS A 328 -2.56 -23.33 11.86
CA CYS A 328 -2.42 -24.63 11.19
C CYS A 328 -1.94 -25.73 12.14
N GLU A 329 -0.99 -25.42 13.03
CA GLU A 329 -0.55 -26.33 14.10
C GLU A 329 -1.71 -26.73 15.01
N ALA A 330 -2.66 -25.81 15.24
CA ALA A 330 -3.90 -26.08 15.98
C ALA A 330 -5.04 -26.68 15.12
N GLY A 331 -4.76 -27.08 13.87
CA GLY A 331 -5.71 -27.78 12.99
C GLY A 331 -6.47 -26.91 11.98
N ALA A 332 -6.16 -25.61 11.86
CA ALA A 332 -6.78 -24.75 10.83
C ALA A 332 -6.25 -25.08 9.42
N ARG A 333 -7.14 -25.12 8.44
CA ARG A 333 -6.79 -25.33 7.02
C ARG A 333 -6.98 -24.05 6.22
N ILE A 334 -6.08 -23.77 5.28
CA ILE A 334 -6.13 -22.56 4.44
C ILE A 334 -6.43 -22.96 3.00
N VAL A 335 -7.53 -22.46 2.44
CA VAL A 335 -7.84 -22.59 1.01
C VAL A 335 -7.41 -21.33 0.29
N THR A 336 -6.44 -21.47 -0.61
CA THR A 336 -5.90 -20.37 -1.41
C THR A 336 -6.62 -20.24 -2.76
N HIS A 337 -6.47 -19.10 -3.44
CA HIS A 337 -7.19 -18.82 -4.69
C HIS A 337 -8.73 -18.88 -4.55
N ALA A 338 -9.24 -18.68 -3.35
CA ALA A 338 -10.65 -18.82 -3.01
C ALA A 338 -11.28 -17.46 -2.74
N ARG A 339 -12.01 -16.91 -3.73
CA ARG A 339 -12.72 -15.65 -3.55
C ARG A 339 -14.11 -15.88 -2.99
N VAL A 340 -14.35 -15.52 -1.73
CA VAL A 340 -15.69 -15.60 -1.14
C VAL A 340 -16.63 -14.60 -1.81
N GLU A 341 -17.70 -15.10 -2.41
CA GLU A 341 -18.67 -14.28 -3.14
C GLU A 341 -19.85 -13.89 -2.26
N ARG A 342 -20.28 -14.83 -1.41
CA ARG A 342 -21.51 -14.71 -0.61
C ARG A 342 -21.40 -15.48 0.71
N ILE A 343 -21.96 -14.91 1.78
CA ILE A 343 -22.29 -15.60 3.02
C ILE A 343 -23.71 -16.16 2.87
N LEU A 344 -23.87 -17.45 3.16
CA LEU A 344 -25.14 -18.17 3.09
C LEU A 344 -25.89 -17.95 4.42
N VAL A 345 -27.17 -17.60 4.33
CA VAL A 345 -27.99 -17.23 5.49
C VAL A 345 -29.37 -17.85 5.34
N GLU A 346 -29.82 -18.54 6.38
CA GLU A 346 -31.17 -19.10 6.48
C GLU A 346 -31.84 -18.60 7.76
N ARG A 347 -33.07 -18.08 7.63
CA ARG A 347 -33.87 -17.58 8.78
C ARG A 347 -33.07 -16.68 9.73
N GLY A 348 -32.27 -15.76 9.15
CA GLY A 348 -31.45 -14.81 9.89
C GLY A 348 -30.19 -15.40 10.54
N THR A 349 -29.76 -16.61 10.18
CA THR A 349 -28.56 -17.28 10.71
C THR A 349 -27.60 -17.65 9.59
N ALA A 350 -26.31 -17.39 9.76
CA ALA A 350 -25.30 -17.88 8.84
C ALA A 350 -25.25 -19.41 8.83
N THR A 351 -25.21 -20.00 7.63
CA THR A 351 -25.12 -21.46 7.42
C THR A 351 -23.87 -21.87 6.66
N GLY A 352 -23.13 -20.92 6.09
CA GLY A 352 -21.90 -21.18 5.36
C GLY A 352 -21.46 -20.04 4.48
N VAL A 353 -20.54 -20.34 3.56
CA VAL A 353 -20.10 -19.40 2.53
C VAL A 353 -20.03 -20.10 1.18
N ARG A 354 -20.21 -19.30 0.12
CA ARG A 354 -19.93 -19.69 -1.27
C ARG A 354 -18.71 -18.94 -1.77
N ALA A 355 -17.73 -19.68 -2.26
CA ALA A 355 -16.49 -19.16 -2.83
C ALA A 355 -16.33 -19.56 -4.29
N ARG A 356 -15.66 -18.71 -5.08
CA ARG A 356 -15.37 -18.91 -6.50
C ARG A 356 -13.90 -19.25 -6.69
N ARG A 357 -13.65 -20.25 -7.53
CA ARG A 357 -12.33 -20.69 -8.00
C ARG A 357 -11.85 -19.83 -9.18
N PRO A 358 -10.55 -19.88 -9.54
CA PRO A 358 -10.02 -19.17 -10.70
C PRO A 358 -10.72 -19.55 -12.02
N ASP A 359 -11.02 -20.85 -12.21
CA ASP A 359 -11.73 -21.40 -13.39
C ASP A 359 -13.19 -20.93 -13.53
N GLY A 360 -13.73 -20.29 -12.48
CA GLY A 360 -15.08 -19.77 -12.43
C GLY A 360 -16.13 -20.67 -11.82
N THR A 361 -15.79 -21.91 -11.49
CA THR A 361 -16.63 -22.79 -10.68
C THR A 361 -16.72 -22.28 -9.23
N ALA A 362 -17.72 -22.75 -8.51
CA ALA A 362 -17.92 -22.40 -7.11
C ALA A 362 -17.86 -23.64 -6.20
N PHE A 363 -17.63 -23.40 -4.92
CA PHE A 363 -17.74 -24.39 -3.85
C PHE A 363 -18.30 -23.75 -2.60
N GLU A 364 -18.80 -24.58 -1.71
CA GLU A 364 -19.47 -24.16 -0.48
C GLU A 364 -18.81 -24.80 0.74
N ILE A 365 -18.73 -24.04 1.82
CA ILE A 365 -18.34 -24.54 3.14
C ILE A 365 -19.47 -24.19 4.09
N LEU A 366 -20.11 -25.23 4.64
CA LEU A 366 -21.16 -25.07 5.64
C LEU A 366 -20.51 -24.88 7.01
N ALA A 367 -20.87 -23.79 7.67
CA ALA A 367 -20.37 -23.46 9.00
C ALA A 367 -21.34 -22.51 9.71
N PRO A 368 -21.61 -22.72 11.01
CA PRO A 368 -22.49 -21.85 11.79
C PRO A 368 -21.83 -20.52 12.20
N ARG A 369 -20.50 -20.42 12.11
CA ARG A 369 -19.71 -19.26 12.54
C ARG A 369 -18.87 -18.74 11.37
N ILE A 370 -19.16 -17.53 10.92
CA ILE A 370 -18.44 -16.86 9.83
C ILE A 370 -17.73 -15.63 10.40
N VAL A 371 -16.41 -15.60 10.30
CA VAL A 371 -15.60 -14.42 10.63
C VAL A 371 -15.17 -13.73 9.35
N VAL A 372 -15.66 -12.51 9.14
CA VAL A 372 -15.31 -11.68 7.99
C VAL A 372 -14.07 -10.86 8.33
N ALA A 373 -12.98 -11.12 7.61
CA ALA A 373 -11.69 -10.46 7.76
C ALA A 373 -11.09 -10.08 6.38
N ALA A 374 -11.94 -9.63 5.45
CA ALA A 374 -11.59 -9.34 4.07
C ALA A 374 -10.86 -8.00 3.87
N GLY A 375 -10.73 -7.20 4.93
CA GLY A 375 -10.12 -5.87 4.92
C GLY A 375 -11.15 -4.75 4.74
N ALA A 376 -10.79 -3.53 5.14
CA ALA A 376 -11.71 -2.40 5.20
C ALA A 376 -12.42 -2.06 3.89
N THR A 377 -11.80 -2.33 2.74
CA THR A 377 -12.41 -2.04 1.44
C THR A 377 -13.27 -3.19 0.90
N GLN A 378 -12.99 -4.44 1.29
CA GLN A 378 -13.69 -5.62 0.75
C GLN A 378 -14.78 -6.16 1.68
N THR A 379 -14.63 -6.02 2.99
CA THR A 379 -15.63 -6.43 4.00
C THR A 379 -17.03 -5.85 3.73
N PRO A 380 -17.22 -4.53 3.58
CA PRO A 380 -18.56 -3.99 3.29
C PRO A 380 -19.13 -4.48 1.95
N LEU A 381 -18.28 -4.80 0.97
CA LEU A 381 -18.73 -5.36 -0.31
C LEU A 381 -19.23 -6.79 -0.17
N LEU A 382 -18.49 -7.64 0.55
CA LEU A 382 -18.92 -9.00 0.81
C LEU A 382 -20.26 -9.01 1.57
N LEU A 383 -20.39 -8.18 2.60
CA LEU A 383 -21.63 -8.08 3.38
C LEU A 383 -22.81 -7.64 2.51
N ARG A 384 -22.65 -6.60 1.67
CA ARG A 384 -23.69 -6.17 0.72
C ARG A 384 -24.07 -7.26 -0.29
N ARG A 385 -23.10 -7.94 -0.90
CA ARG A 385 -23.35 -9.06 -1.84
C ARG A 385 -24.06 -10.24 -1.17
N SER A 386 -23.93 -10.36 0.15
CA SER A 386 -24.58 -11.40 0.94
C SER A 386 -25.99 -11.05 1.38
N GLY A 387 -26.50 -9.86 1.02
CA GLY A 387 -27.78 -9.36 1.54
C GLY A 387 -27.70 -8.86 2.98
N LEU A 388 -26.49 -8.75 3.55
CA LEU A 388 -26.21 -8.33 4.92
C LEU A 388 -25.76 -6.86 4.98
N GLY A 389 -26.14 -6.08 3.97
CA GLY A 389 -25.69 -4.70 3.76
C GLY A 389 -26.67 -3.62 4.21
N GLY A 390 -27.75 -3.98 4.90
CA GLY A 390 -28.88 -3.07 5.18
C GLY A 390 -28.57 -1.93 6.15
N HIS A 391 -27.50 -2.02 6.95
CA HIS A 391 -27.14 -0.98 7.90
C HIS A 391 -26.64 0.29 7.17
N PRO A 392 -27.22 1.49 7.43
CA PRO A 392 -26.95 2.71 6.65
C PRO A 392 -25.48 3.16 6.71
N GLU A 393 -24.82 2.87 7.84
CA GLU A 393 -23.41 3.22 8.08
C GLU A 393 -22.41 2.22 7.53
N LEU A 394 -22.85 1.07 7.00
CA LEU A 394 -21.93 0.10 6.43
C LEU A 394 -21.26 0.65 5.16
N GLY A 395 -19.93 0.63 5.16
CA GLY A 395 -19.08 1.22 4.12
C GLY A 395 -18.88 2.72 4.27
N ARG A 396 -19.38 3.38 5.32
CA ARG A 396 -19.17 4.81 5.59
C ARG A 396 -18.20 5.01 6.76
N GLY A 397 -17.61 6.21 6.83
CA GLY A 397 -16.70 6.57 7.93
C GLY A 397 -15.31 5.96 7.76
N MET A 398 -14.87 5.77 6.51
CA MET A 398 -13.54 5.26 6.23
C MET A 398 -12.49 6.33 6.53
N ALA A 399 -11.58 6.04 7.46
CA ALA A 399 -10.32 6.76 7.60
C ALA A 399 -9.24 6.03 6.80
N VAL A 400 -8.30 6.76 6.20
CA VAL A 400 -7.23 6.20 5.37
C VAL A 400 -5.84 6.47 5.94
N HIS A 401 -5.73 7.32 6.96
CA HIS A 401 -4.47 7.76 7.57
C HIS A 401 -3.54 8.32 6.48
N PRO A 402 -3.95 9.40 5.78
CA PRO A 402 -3.27 9.86 4.57
C PRO A 402 -1.85 10.31 4.90
N ALA A 403 -0.95 9.98 3.99
CA ALA A 403 0.46 10.22 4.06
C ALA A 403 0.91 11.09 2.89
N THR A 404 1.88 11.95 3.15
CA THR A 404 2.65 12.67 2.13
C THR A 404 4.14 12.48 2.38
N ASN A 405 4.99 12.85 1.44
CA ASN A 405 6.43 12.67 1.52
C ASN A 405 7.17 13.87 0.96
N MET A 406 8.43 14.03 1.38
CA MET A 406 9.37 15.00 0.83
C MET A 406 10.77 14.39 0.79
N ALA A 407 11.61 14.92 -0.09
CA ALA A 407 13.00 14.47 -0.20
C ALA A 407 13.98 15.63 0.02
N GLY A 408 15.04 15.41 0.79
CA GLY A 408 16.15 16.35 0.91
C GLY A 408 17.32 15.87 0.08
N ARG A 409 17.96 16.78 -0.66
CA ARG A 409 19.18 16.52 -1.42
C ARG A 409 20.41 16.89 -0.59
N PHE A 410 21.37 15.98 -0.54
CA PHE A 410 22.61 16.14 0.24
C PHE A 410 23.82 16.17 -0.70
N ALA A 411 24.92 16.79 -0.23
CA ALA A 411 26.20 16.77 -0.95
C ALA A 411 26.69 15.33 -1.19
N GLU A 412 26.64 14.52 -0.13
CA GLU A 412 27.12 13.14 -0.11
C GLU A 412 26.03 12.11 -0.48
N PRO A 413 26.38 10.96 -1.10
CA PRO A 413 25.45 9.88 -1.42
C PRO A 413 24.68 9.36 -0.20
N VAL A 414 23.36 9.28 -0.30
CA VAL A 414 22.44 8.74 0.73
C VAL A 414 22.00 7.31 0.40
N GLU A 415 21.70 7.04 -0.87
CA GLU A 415 21.06 5.81 -1.37
C GLU A 415 19.93 5.35 -0.45
N SER A 416 18.88 6.17 -0.30
CA SER A 416 17.87 5.97 0.75
C SER A 416 17.13 4.62 0.72
N TRP A 417 17.16 3.92 -0.42
CA TRP A 417 16.66 2.55 -0.59
C TRP A 417 17.68 1.45 -0.21
N ARG A 418 18.80 1.80 0.43
CA ARG A 418 19.71 0.86 1.09
C ARG A 418 19.58 1.02 2.61
N GLY A 419 19.12 -0.04 3.27
CA GLY A 419 18.80 -0.03 4.69
C GLY A 419 17.35 -0.41 4.96
N VAL A 420 16.92 -0.14 6.17
CA VAL A 420 15.55 -0.40 6.60
C VAL A 420 14.59 0.57 5.89
N MET A 421 13.61 0.03 5.15
CA MET A 421 12.63 0.83 4.40
C MET A 421 11.96 1.91 5.24
N GLN A 422 11.47 1.57 6.44
CA GLN A 422 10.95 2.53 7.43
C GLN A 422 11.78 2.40 8.70
N SER A 423 12.75 3.30 8.87
CA SER A 423 13.86 3.11 9.80
C SER A 423 13.68 3.85 11.11
N VAL A 424 13.21 5.10 11.06
CA VAL A 424 13.16 6.02 12.20
C VAL A 424 11.79 6.68 12.28
N GLY A 425 11.27 6.83 13.50
CA GLY A 425 10.07 7.59 13.79
C GLY A 425 10.45 8.88 14.50
N ILE A 426 9.83 9.99 14.09
CA ILE A 426 9.94 11.31 14.73
C ILE A 426 8.54 11.65 15.24
N GLU A 427 8.42 11.75 16.56
CA GLU A 427 7.13 11.75 17.27
C GLU A 427 6.79 13.10 17.91
N GLU A 428 7.60 14.14 17.67
CA GLU A 428 7.43 15.47 18.26
C GLU A 428 5.99 15.98 18.11
N LEU A 429 5.42 15.81 16.91
CA LEU A 429 4.09 16.29 16.56
C LEU A 429 2.99 15.21 16.70
N HIS A 430 3.28 14.07 17.35
CA HIS A 430 2.31 12.97 17.42
C HIS A 430 1.08 13.34 18.27
N GLY A 431 1.25 14.22 19.25
CA GLY A 431 0.13 14.79 20.02
C GLY A 431 -0.87 15.56 19.16
N ASP A 432 -0.38 16.19 18.08
CA ASP A 432 -1.19 16.95 17.11
C ASP A 432 -1.77 16.09 15.98
N GLY A 433 -1.49 14.78 16.05
CA GLY A 433 -1.89 13.80 15.06
C GLY A 433 -1.00 13.77 13.82
N VAL A 434 0.29 14.09 13.94
CA VAL A 434 1.28 13.95 12.85
C VAL A 434 2.38 12.99 13.29
N LEU A 435 2.63 11.94 12.50
CA LEU A 435 3.73 11.01 12.71
C LEU A 435 4.66 11.04 11.49
N ILE A 436 5.92 11.43 11.71
CA ILE A 436 6.94 11.49 10.67
C ILE A 436 7.80 10.23 10.75
N GLU A 437 8.14 9.66 9.59
CA GLU A 437 9.00 8.49 9.48
C GLU A 437 10.06 8.70 8.40
N ALA A 438 11.28 8.27 8.67
CA ALA A 438 12.27 8.07 7.62
C ALA A 438 11.85 6.85 6.81
N THR A 439 11.37 7.08 5.58
CA THR A 439 10.80 6.04 4.75
C THR A 439 11.27 6.16 3.31
N ALA A 440 11.85 5.09 2.75
CA ALA A 440 12.33 5.11 1.39
C ALA A 440 12.16 3.76 0.70
N THR A 441 11.60 3.83 -0.51
CA THR A 441 11.72 2.82 -1.56
C THR A 441 12.50 3.44 -2.71
N PRO A 442 12.98 2.64 -3.67
CA PRO A 442 13.65 3.23 -4.83
C PRO A 442 12.76 4.24 -5.55
N PRO A 443 13.37 5.26 -6.17
CA PRO A 443 12.66 6.28 -6.95
C PRO A 443 11.65 5.64 -7.90
N GLY A 444 10.38 6.05 -7.80
CA GLY A 444 9.31 5.59 -8.69
C GLY A 444 8.44 4.43 -8.19
N MET A 445 8.81 3.68 -7.14
CA MET A 445 7.95 2.60 -6.62
C MET A 445 6.81 3.09 -5.72
N THR A 446 7.16 3.55 -4.52
CA THR A 446 6.25 4.20 -3.55
C THR A 446 6.93 5.40 -2.91
N SER A 447 8.01 5.85 -3.56
CA SER A 447 8.85 6.96 -3.14
C SER A 447 8.19 8.31 -3.48
N PHE A 448 8.89 9.37 -3.16
CA PHE A 448 8.52 10.74 -3.47
C PHE A 448 8.38 10.98 -4.99
N PRO A 449 7.34 11.71 -5.46
CA PRO A 449 7.17 12.01 -6.87
C PRO A 449 8.23 13.02 -7.35
N LEU A 450 9.20 12.53 -8.15
CA LEU A 450 10.24 13.38 -8.70
C LEU A 450 9.67 14.42 -9.69
N PRO A 451 10.16 15.67 -9.66
CA PRO A 451 9.63 16.75 -10.48
C PRO A 451 10.05 16.64 -11.94
N GLY A 452 9.20 17.17 -12.83
CA GLY A 452 9.49 17.29 -14.26
C GLY A 452 9.25 16.01 -15.08
N ILE A 453 9.64 16.10 -16.35
CA ILE A 453 9.57 15.06 -17.38
C ILE A 453 10.81 15.15 -18.29
N GLY A 454 11.05 14.13 -19.11
CA GLY A 454 12.15 14.08 -20.07
C GLY A 454 13.51 14.24 -19.38
N ARG A 455 14.40 15.04 -19.96
CA ARG A 455 15.75 15.28 -19.41
C ARG A 455 15.75 15.83 -17.98
N ARG A 456 14.77 16.65 -17.60
CA ARG A 456 14.67 17.16 -16.23
C ARG A 456 14.47 16.01 -15.25
N LEU A 457 13.49 15.14 -15.52
CA LEU A 457 13.23 13.96 -14.68
C LEU A 457 14.41 12.99 -14.70
N ARG A 458 15.06 12.79 -15.85
CA ARG A 458 16.25 11.97 -15.98
C ARG A 458 17.38 12.47 -15.07
N GLY A 459 17.58 13.79 -15.01
CA GLY A 459 18.53 14.43 -14.08
C GLY A 459 18.18 14.15 -12.62
N GLU A 460 16.90 14.27 -12.24
CA GLU A 460 16.45 13.95 -10.88
C GLU A 460 16.66 12.48 -10.52
N LEU A 461 16.38 11.56 -11.45
CA LEU A 461 16.62 10.12 -11.29
C LEU A 461 18.11 9.80 -11.13
N ALA A 462 18.97 10.42 -11.94
CA ALA A 462 20.43 10.27 -11.82
C ALA A 462 20.94 10.80 -10.47
N GLY A 463 20.40 11.93 -10.00
CA GLY A 463 20.72 12.52 -8.70
C GLY A 463 20.02 11.87 -7.51
N ALA A 464 19.16 10.87 -7.70
CA ALA A 464 18.34 10.32 -6.64
C ALA A 464 19.16 9.59 -5.55
N HIS A 465 20.37 9.14 -5.87
CA HIS A 465 21.29 8.53 -4.91
C HIS A 465 21.71 9.50 -3.79
N ARG A 466 21.45 10.80 -3.93
CA ARG A 466 21.71 11.82 -2.89
C ARG A 466 20.46 12.24 -2.11
N LEU A 467 19.34 11.55 -2.31
CA LEU A 467 18.07 11.90 -1.66
C LEU A 467 17.86 11.09 -0.38
N ALA A 468 17.60 11.81 0.73
CA ALA A 468 16.95 11.27 1.92
C ALA A 468 15.45 11.56 1.83
N VAL A 469 14.60 10.61 2.25
CA VAL A 469 13.14 10.71 2.12
C VAL A 469 12.50 10.57 3.50
N LEU A 470 11.67 11.56 3.83
CA LEU A 470 10.76 11.51 4.95
C LEU A 470 9.32 11.40 4.44
N GLY A 471 8.52 10.63 5.17
CA GLY A 471 7.08 10.54 4.98
C GLY A 471 6.38 10.96 6.27
N ALA A 472 5.22 11.57 6.16
CA ALA A 472 4.42 11.92 7.31
C ALA A 472 2.97 11.49 7.09
N MET A 473 2.40 10.85 8.10
CA MET A 473 1.01 10.45 8.16
C MET A 473 0.27 11.34 9.15
N ILE A 474 -1.02 11.58 8.89
CA ILE A 474 -1.86 12.41 9.75
C ILE A 474 -3.11 11.66 10.23
N ALA A 475 -3.51 11.90 11.48
CA ALA A 475 -4.75 11.39 12.06
C ALA A 475 -5.98 12.06 11.42
N ASP A 476 -6.55 11.44 10.39
CA ASP A 476 -7.65 11.98 9.62
C ASP A 476 -9.02 11.84 10.28
N ALA A 477 -9.93 12.74 9.89
CA ALA A 477 -11.35 12.55 10.07
C ALA A 477 -11.84 11.37 9.22
N PRO A 478 -12.72 10.50 9.74
CA PRO A 478 -13.36 9.48 8.92
C PRO A 478 -14.34 10.12 7.92
N SER A 479 -13.91 10.36 6.68
CA SER A 479 -14.72 10.97 5.62
C SER A 479 -14.98 10.03 4.44
N GLY A 480 -14.21 8.96 4.32
CA GLY A 480 -14.25 8.06 3.18
C GLY A 480 -15.45 7.12 3.17
N ARG A 481 -15.70 6.55 1.99
CA ARG A 481 -16.79 5.62 1.74
C ARG A 481 -16.37 4.53 0.76
N VAL A 482 -16.83 3.31 1.02
CA VAL A 482 -16.77 2.19 0.10
C VAL A 482 -18.13 2.06 -0.59
N LEU A 483 -18.14 2.37 -1.87
CA LEU A 483 -19.27 2.17 -2.76
C LEU A 483 -19.09 0.82 -3.47
N GLY A 484 -20.17 0.04 -3.54
CA GLY A 484 -20.16 -1.23 -4.26
C GLY A 484 -20.64 -1.06 -5.69
N ALA A 485 -19.84 -1.47 -6.67
CA ALA A 485 -20.27 -1.62 -8.06
C ALA A 485 -20.08 -3.08 -8.49
N ARG A 486 -21.16 -3.87 -8.49
CA ARG A 486 -21.15 -5.32 -8.76
C ARG A 486 -20.12 -6.06 -7.88
N ARG A 487 -18.96 -6.42 -8.45
CA ARG A 487 -17.89 -7.20 -7.82
C ARG A 487 -16.68 -6.37 -7.39
N ARG A 488 -16.66 -5.05 -7.66
CA ARG A 488 -15.51 -4.16 -7.41
C ARG A 488 -15.80 -3.10 -6.35
N ALA A 489 -14.75 -2.72 -5.64
CA ALA A 489 -14.74 -1.58 -4.74
C ALA A 489 -14.63 -0.29 -5.55
N LEU A 490 -15.53 0.65 -5.31
CA LEU A 490 -15.35 2.04 -5.70
C LEU A 490 -15.14 2.84 -4.42
N LEU A 491 -13.95 3.39 -4.25
CA LEU A 491 -13.55 4.08 -3.03
C LEU A 491 -13.71 5.59 -3.23
N ARG A 492 -14.30 6.28 -2.25
CA ARG A 492 -14.30 7.74 -2.18
C ARG A 492 -13.66 8.21 -0.89
N TYR A 493 -12.92 9.29 -0.96
CA TYR A 493 -12.31 9.94 0.20
C TYR A 493 -12.19 11.43 -0.06
N ASP A 494 -12.77 12.23 0.83
CA ASP A 494 -12.71 13.69 0.74
C ASP A 494 -11.84 14.21 1.89
N LEU A 495 -10.74 14.87 1.55
CA LEU A 495 -9.82 15.42 2.55
C LEU A 495 -10.50 16.56 3.31
N ALA A 496 -10.68 16.40 4.62
CA ALA A 496 -11.28 17.44 5.43
C ALA A 496 -10.36 18.69 5.51
N PRO A 497 -10.90 19.92 5.58
CA PRO A 497 -10.09 21.13 5.67
C PRO A 497 -9.07 21.12 6.83
N ARG A 498 -9.47 20.60 8.00
CA ARG A 498 -8.57 20.45 9.16
C ARG A 498 -7.39 19.51 8.89
N ASP A 499 -7.60 18.50 8.07
CA ASP A 499 -6.60 17.48 7.74
C ASP A 499 -5.65 17.99 6.65
N ALA A 500 -6.13 18.82 5.73
CA ALA A 500 -5.26 19.59 4.83
C ALA A 500 -4.31 20.52 5.60
N GLY A 501 -4.80 21.18 6.66
CA GLY A 501 -3.95 21.97 7.56
C GLY A 501 -2.90 21.14 8.29
N ARG A 502 -3.24 19.92 8.74
CA ARG A 502 -2.28 18.98 9.33
C ARG A 502 -1.21 18.52 8.34
N LEU A 503 -1.61 18.19 7.12
CA LEU A 503 -0.66 17.79 6.06
C LEU A 503 0.35 18.89 5.77
N ARG A 504 -0.11 20.15 5.66
CA ARG A 504 0.80 21.30 5.49
C ARG A 504 1.78 21.43 6.64
N ARG A 505 1.32 21.33 7.90
CA ARG A 505 2.24 21.32 9.06
C ARG A 505 3.25 20.17 9.00
N ALA A 506 2.80 18.99 8.60
CA ALA A 506 3.66 17.82 8.43
C ALA A 506 4.73 18.04 7.36
N MET A 507 4.38 18.66 6.22
CA MET A 507 5.34 19.04 5.18
C MET A 507 6.37 20.03 5.70
N THR A 508 5.95 21.13 6.34
CA THR A 508 6.89 22.10 6.94
C THR A 508 7.82 21.42 7.96
N ALA A 509 7.30 20.55 8.81
CA ALA A 509 8.08 19.83 9.82
C ALA A 509 9.11 18.87 9.20
N MET A 510 8.72 18.10 8.18
CA MET A 510 9.66 17.23 7.45
C MET A 510 10.78 18.03 6.79
N GLY A 511 10.48 19.18 6.19
CA GLY A 511 11.50 20.00 5.52
C GLY A 511 12.47 20.64 6.52
N ARG A 512 11.98 21.06 7.70
CA ARG A 512 12.83 21.50 8.82
C ARG A 512 13.82 20.41 9.24
N VAL A 513 13.35 19.18 9.41
CA VAL A 513 14.21 18.04 9.75
C VAL A 513 15.28 17.81 8.67
N LEU A 514 14.90 17.88 7.39
CA LEU A 514 15.83 17.70 6.27
C LEU A 514 16.88 18.81 6.21
N PHE A 515 16.50 20.08 6.35
CA PHE A 515 17.45 21.20 6.40
C PHE A 515 18.36 21.10 7.63
N ALA A 516 17.81 20.80 8.81
CA ALA A 516 18.59 20.60 10.01
C ALA A 516 19.58 19.42 9.87
N ALA A 517 19.22 18.38 9.11
CA ALA A 517 20.12 17.27 8.80
C ALA A 517 21.26 17.65 7.83
N GLY A 518 21.16 18.80 7.14
CA GLY A 518 22.16 19.29 6.19
C GLY A 518 21.76 19.12 4.71
N ALA A 519 20.47 19.07 4.39
CA ALA A 519 20.04 19.11 2.99
C ALA A 519 20.33 20.49 2.37
N GLU A 520 20.86 20.50 1.14
CA GLU A 520 21.13 21.70 0.35
C GLU A 520 19.84 22.27 -0.28
N GLU A 521 18.91 21.37 -0.61
CA GLU A 521 17.58 21.69 -1.11
C GLU A 521 16.58 20.59 -0.73
N VAL A 522 15.30 20.96 -0.64
CA VAL A 522 14.19 20.06 -0.38
C VAL A 522 13.27 20.03 -1.59
N LEU A 523 13.02 18.83 -2.09
CA LEU A 523 12.01 18.54 -3.09
C LEU A 523 10.67 18.38 -2.36
N THR A 524 9.72 19.27 -2.64
CA THR A 524 8.49 19.44 -1.85
C THR A 524 7.34 18.54 -2.29
N GLY A 525 7.37 18.10 -3.54
CA GLY A 525 6.29 17.33 -4.18
C GLY A 525 5.15 18.24 -4.65
N LEU A 526 5.33 19.55 -4.57
CA LEU A 526 4.37 20.54 -5.04
C LEU A 526 4.69 20.92 -6.49
N ALA A 527 3.69 20.96 -7.35
CA ALA A 527 3.90 21.27 -8.77
C ALA A 527 4.42 22.71 -9.00
N ARG A 528 4.02 23.66 -8.17
CA ARG A 528 4.39 25.09 -8.30
C ARG A 528 5.81 25.36 -7.82
N ASP A 529 6.14 24.87 -6.63
CA ASP A 529 7.42 25.09 -5.96
C ASP A 529 8.10 23.74 -5.69
N PRO A 530 8.52 23.01 -6.74
CA PRO A 530 8.98 21.62 -6.62
C PRO A 530 10.28 21.48 -5.82
N VAL A 531 11.07 22.55 -5.71
CA VAL A 531 12.37 22.60 -5.04
C VAL A 531 12.44 23.89 -4.23
N VAL A 532 12.87 23.81 -2.98
CA VAL A 532 13.11 24.96 -2.08
C VAL A 532 14.49 24.82 -1.43
N ARG A 533 15.16 25.93 -1.16
CA ARG A 533 16.56 25.95 -0.65
C ARG A 533 16.70 26.40 0.81
N ASP A 534 15.62 26.90 1.38
CA ASP A 534 15.59 27.36 2.77
C ASP A 534 14.18 27.17 3.35
N GLU A 535 14.09 27.35 4.67
CA GLU A 535 12.84 27.18 5.41
C GLU A 535 11.77 28.21 5.01
N ASP A 536 12.17 29.45 4.70
CA ASP A 536 11.22 30.51 4.33
C ASP A 536 10.54 30.20 2.99
N GLN A 537 11.31 29.72 2.01
CA GLN A 537 10.80 29.22 0.74
C GLN A 537 9.86 28.02 0.96
N LEU A 538 10.23 27.08 1.84
CA LEU A 538 9.39 25.95 2.19
C LEU A 538 8.04 26.38 2.77
N VAL A 539 8.04 27.29 3.75
CA VAL A 539 6.82 27.79 4.39
C VAL A 539 5.91 28.48 3.38
N ARG A 540 6.47 29.35 2.51
CA ARG A 540 5.71 30.01 1.44
C ARG A 540 5.11 29.02 0.45
N ALA A 541 5.90 28.05 -0.02
CA ALA A 541 5.45 27.01 -0.96
C ALA A 541 4.29 26.19 -0.39
N VAL A 542 4.44 25.71 0.85
CA VAL A 542 3.42 24.89 1.54
C VAL A 542 2.15 25.69 1.84
N ALA A 543 2.27 26.97 2.22
CA ALA A 543 1.13 27.84 2.46
C ALA A 543 0.31 28.10 1.17
N ALA A 544 0.99 28.24 0.03
CA ALA A 544 0.36 28.48 -1.26
C ALA A 544 -0.26 27.22 -1.92
N ALA A 545 0.12 26.02 -1.49
CA ALA A 545 -0.33 24.76 -2.07
C ALA A 545 -1.83 24.52 -1.84
N ALA A 546 -2.63 24.29 -2.89
CA ALA A 546 -4.02 23.90 -2.70
C ALA A 546 -4.11 22.42 -2.24
N PRO A 547 -5.15 22.01 -1.49
CA PRO A 547 -5.30 20.61 -1.08
C PRO A 547 -5.27 19.64 -2.27
N ALA A 548 -5.82 20.04 -3.42
CA ALA A 548 -5.85 19.25 -4.65
C ALA A 548 -4.47 19.07 -5.32
N ASP A 549 -3.45 19.81 -4.87
CA ASP A 549 -2.08 19.73 -5.38
C ASP A 549 -1.20 18.78 -4.54
N LEU A 550 -1.74 18.26 -3.43
CA LEU A 550 -1.01 17.35 -2.56
C LEU A 550 -0.98 15.93 -3.16
N HIS A 551 0.19 15.29 -3.13
CA HIS A 551 0.33 13.87 -3.46
C HIS A 551 0.14 13.02 -2.20
N LEU A 552 -0.94 12.24 -2.18
CA LEU A 552 -1.32 11.43 -1.02
C LEU A 552 -1.37 9.93 -1.30
N ALA A 553 -0.89 9.16 -0.32
CA ALA A 553 -1.12 7.72 -0.23
C ALA A 553 -1.76 7.40 1.14
N GLY A 554 -2.61 6.38 1.21
CA GLY A 554 -3.24 5.91 2.43
C GLY A 554 -2.95 4.43 2.61
N PHE A 555 -2.24 4.07 3.67
CA PHE A 555 -1.84 2.68 3.90
C PHE A 555 -2.78 1.97 4.89
N HIS A 556 -3.71 2.70 5.50
CA HIS A 556 -4.45 2.26 6.68
C HIS A 556 -5.98 2.50 6.56
N PRO A 557 -6.66 1.98 5.51
CA PRO A 557 -8.10 2.06 5.44
C PRO A 557 -8.76 1.32 6.62
N THR A 558 -9.67 1.99 7.32
CA THR A 558 -10.35 1.50 8.55
C THR A 558 -11.82 1.94 8.62
N GLY A 559 -12.60 1.44 9.58
CA GLY A 559 -13.89 2.05 9.99
C GLY A 559 -15.13 1.76 9.14
N THR A 560 -14.99 1.01 8.05
CA THR A 560 -16.09 0.73 7.11
C THR A 560 -17.13 -0.26 7.61
N ALA A 561 -16.88 -0.96 8.71
CA ALA A 561 -17.84 -1.78 9.44
C ALA A 561 -17.61 -1.61 10.95
N ARG A 562 -17.56 -0.35 11.39
CA ARG A 562 -17.12 0.05 12.73
C ARG A 562 -17.93 -0.58 13.87
N LEU A 563 -17.22 -0.86 14.96
CA LEU A 563 -17.79 -1.25 16.25
C LEU A 563 -18.40 -0.04 16.96
N GLY A 564 -19.44 -0.30 17.74
CA GLY A 564 -19.96 0.67 18.70
C GLY A 564 -21.22 0.18 19.38
N ALA A 565 -21.49 0.73 20.57
CA ALA A 565 -22.69 0.38 21.33
C ALA A 565 -23.98 0.88 20.65
N ALA A 566 -23.94 2.08 20.08
CA ALA A 566 -25.11 2.71 19.43
C ALA A 566 -25.49 1.99 18.13
N ALA A 567 -26.60 1.25 18.15
CA ALA A 567 -27.03 0.41 17.03
C ALA A 567 -27.33 1.18 15.75
N ALA A 568 -27.75 2.45 15.83
CA ALA A 568 -27.97 3.28 14.64
C ALA A 568 -26.66 3.77 13.99
N ALA A 569 -25.58 3.82 14.77
CA ALA A 569 -24.31 4.41 14.37
C ALA A 569 -23.22 3.37 14.08
N ALA A 570 -23.44 2.09 14.38
CA ALA A 570 -22.41 1.05 14.24
C ALA A 570 -23.02 -0.25 13.69
N PRO A 571 -22.62 -0.69 12.47
CA PRO A 571 -23.11 -1.93 11.89
C PRO A 571 -22.70 -3.19 12.68
N VAL A 572 -21.64 -3.09 13.48
CA VAL A 572 -21.10 -4.19 14.29
C VAL A 572 -21.24 -3.81 15.76
N ASP A 573 -21.72 -4.75 16.57
CA ASP A 573 -21.86 -4.56 18.02
C ASP A 573 -20.50 -4.62 18.75
N PRO A 574 -20.41 -4.24 20.04
CA PRO A 574 -19.17 -4.28 20.81
C PRO A 574 -18.46 -5.66 20.87
N ALA A 575 -19.22 -6.76 20.69
CA ALA A 575 -18.69 -8.12 20.67
C ALA A 575 -18.18 -8.55 19.29
N GLY A 576 -18.26 -7.69 18.28
CA GLY A 576 -17.83 -7.99 16.91
C GLY A 576 -18.91 -8.68 16.07
N ARG A 577 -20.15 -8.77 16.55
CA ARG A 577 -21.26 -9.39 15.81
C ARG A 577 -21.85 -8.40 14.82
N LEU A 578 -22.07 -8.85 13.59
CA LEU A 578 -22.79 -8.06 12.59
C LEU A 578 -24.27 -7.96 13.00
N ARG A 579 -24.79 -6.74 13.09
CA ARG A 579 -26.20 -6.52 13.46
C ARG A 579 -27.13 -7.03 12.35
N GLY A 580 -28.23 -7.66 12.77
CA GLY A 580 -29.26 -8.19 11.85
C GLY A 580 -29.03 -9.62 11.34
N VAL A 581 -27.98 -10.31 11.79
CA VAL A 581 -27.73 -11.71 11.44
C VAL A 581 -27.01 -12.43 12.58
N ARG A 582 -27.37 -13.70 12.83
CA ARG A 582 -26.68 -14.58 13.78
C ARG A 582 -25.54 -15.32 13.11
N GLY A 583 -24.44 -15.52 13.83
CA GLY A 583 -23.30 -16.33 13.36
C GLY A 583 -22.29 -15.57 12.49
N VAL A 584 -22.49 -14.28 12.20
CA VAL A 584 -21.52 -13.46 11.44
C VAL A 584 -20.80 -12.49 12.36
N HIS A 585 -19.47 -12.56 12.37
CA HIS A 585 -18.59 -11.64 13.09
C HIS A 585 -17.66 -10.92 12.12
N VAL A 586 -17.18 -9.73 12.49
CA VAL A 586 -16.19 -8.98 11.69
C VAL A 586 -14.94 -8.78 12.53
N ALA A 587 -13.77 -9.09 12.00
CA ALA A 587 -12.51 -9.06 12.74
C ALA A 587 -11.33 -8.60 11.86
N ASP A 588 -11.43 -7.40 11.27
CA ASP A 588 -10.36 -6.76 10.50
C ASP A 588 -10.35 -5.23 10.70
N ALA A 589 -9.56 -4.51 9.90
CA ALA A 589 -9.45 -3.05 9.96
C ALA A 589 -10.77 -2.28 9.85
N SER A 590 -11.81 -2.86 9.22
CA SER A 590 -13.13 -2.25 9.09
C SER A 590 -13.81 -1.97 10.43
N VAL A 591 -13.45 -2.72 11.48
CA VAL A 591 -14.10 -2.64 12.79
C VAL A 591 -13.58 -1.51 13.67
N LEU A 592 -12.42 -0.94 13.35
CA LEU A 592 -11.81 0.15 14.12
C LEU A 592 -12.69 1.41 14.02
N PRO A 593 -13.21 1.97 15.12
CA PRO A 593 -14.20 3.06 15.06
C PRO A 593 -13.73 4.35 14.39
N THR A 594 -12.44 4.66 14.52
CA THR A 594 -11.80 5.85 13.95
C THR A 594 -10.36 5.52 13.56
N CYS A 595 -9.66 6.46 12.91
CA CYS A 595 -8.22 6.37 12.71
C CYS A 595 -7.49 6.03 14.04
N PRO A 596 -6.58 5.04 14.06
CA PRO A 596 -5.81 4.68 15.24
C PRO A 596 -4.62 5.62 15.49
N GLU A 597 -4.37 6.58 14.60
CA GLU A 597 -3.28 7.59 14.70
C GLU A 597 -1.86 7.01 14.66
N VAL A 598 -1.74 5.72 14.37
CA VAL A 598 -0.50 4.94 14.24
C VAL A 598 -0.68 3.84 13.19
N ASN A 599 0.38 3.12 12.82
CA ASN A 599 0.26 1.95 11.95
C ASN A 599 -0.67 0.90 12.62
N PRO A 600 -1.72 0.43 11.93
CA PRO A 600 -2.84 -0.24 12.58
C PRO A 600 -2.63 -1.73 12.81
N GLN A 601 -1.54 -2.35 12.35
CA GLN A 601 -1.40 -3.81 12.41
C GLN A 601 -1.57 -4.36 13.83
N LEU A 602 -0.88 -3.78 14.82
CA LEU A 602 -1.01 -4.22 16.22
C LEU A 602 -2.46 -4.05 16.70
N THR A 603 -3.05 -2.90 16.43
CA THR A 603 -4.43 -2.55 16.79
C THR A 603 -5.46 -3.51 16.18
N ILE A 604 -5.30 -3.86 14.90
CA ILE A 604 -6.18 -4.78 14.17
C ILE A 604 -6.07 -6.19 14.75
N MET A 605 -4.83 -6.66 14.97
CA MET A 605 -4.59 -7.99 15.52
C MET A 605 -5.14 -8.12 16.95
N ALA A 606 -4.92 -7.10 17.80
CA ALA A 606 -5.44 -7.08 19.17
C ALA A 606 -6.97 -7.06 19.20
N MET A 607 -7.60 -6.22 18.38
CA MET A 607 -9.05 -6.17 18.25
C MET A 607 -9.62 -7.50 17.72
N ALA A 608 -8.96 -8.13 16.75
CA ALA A 608 -9.39 -9.41 16.20
C ALA A 608 -9.26 -10.56 17.23
N SER A 609 -8.19 -10.61 18.02
CA SER A 609 -8.06 -11.55 19.15
C SER A 609 -9.20 -11.40 20.14
N ARG A 610 -9.51 -10.16 20.56
CA ARG A 610 -10.60 -9.87 21.49
C ARG A 610 -11.95 -10.37 20.96
N ILE A 611 -12.24 -10.07 19.69
CA ILE A 611 -13.49 -10.49 19.05
C ILE A 611 -13.55 -12.02 18.95
N ALA A 612 -12.48 -12.66 18.47
CA ALA A 612 -12.45 -14.12 18.31
C ALA A 612 -12.54 -14.86 19.65
N ALA A 613 -11.99 -14.30 20.72
CA ALA A 613 -12.11 -14.85 22.08
C ALA A 613 -13.57 -14.86 22.60
N GLY A 614 -14.47 -14.05 22.03
CA GLY A 614 -15.90 -14.05 22.36
C GLY A 614 -16.78 -14.91 21.45
N ILE A 615 -16.21 -15.57 20.44
CA ILE A 615 -16.94 -16.43 19.47
C ILE A 615 -16.98 -17.89 19.91
N ALA A 616 -15.87 -18.34 20.49
CA ALA A 616 -15.61 -19.74 20.78
C ALA A 616 -16.01 -20.14 22.19
#